data_AF-A0A6H1Z7M0-F1
#
_entry.id   AF-A0A6H1Z7M0-F1
#
_cell.length_a   1.000
_cell.length_b   1.000
_cell.length_c   1.000
_cell.angle_alpha   90.00
_cell.angle_beta   90.00
_cell.angle_gamma   90.00
#
_symmetry.space_group_name_H-M   'P 1'
#
loop_
_entity.id
_entity.type
_entity.pdbx_description
1 polymer ?
#
loop_
_entity_poly.entity_id
_entity_poly.type
_entity_poly.pdbx_seq_one_letter_code
_entity_poly.pdbx_strand_id
1 'polypeptide(L)'
;MVMNGDGHQKEPLECHDKCPECGSERGLVSEYVAELKEQGTISQDSFPAGLGVLELPFMDVKKLTALQLPGTIRPFPVMRVLWDVCGECFKLYVRRIEYTQRAVMQQPTASQLSHLPPG
;
A
#
# COMPACT_ATOMS: atom_id res chain seq x y z
N MET A 1 16.66 2.88 16.32
CA MET A 1 15.88 1.94 15.48
C MET A 1 15.79 0.62 16.22
N VAL A 2 14.60 0.21 16.63
CA VAL A 2 14.38 -1.10 17.29
C VAL A 2 14.18 -2.14 16.19
N MET A 3 15.16 -3.02 16.00
CA MET A 3 15.03 -4.18 15.13
C MET A 3 14.62 -5.39 15.98
N ASN A 4 13.50 -6.04 15.64
CA ASN A 4 13.12 -7.32 16.27
C ASN A 4 13.72 -8.51 15.51
N GLY A 5 13.80 -9.67 16.18
CA GLY A 5 14.60 -10.86 15.84
C GLY A 5 14.46 -11.51 14.46
N ASP A 6 13.58 -11.00 13.58
CA ASP A 6 13.52 -11.36 12.15
C ASP A 6 14.26 -10.35 11.24
N GLY A 7 14.87 -9.29 11.80
CA GLY A 7 15.61 -8.26 11.06
C GLY A 7 14.74 -7.24 10.31
N HIS A 8 13.42 -7.26 10.49
CA HIS A 8 12.49 -6.37 9.77
C HIS A 8 11.99 -5.22 10.66
N GLN A 9 12.09 -4.00 10.13
CA GLN A 9 11.50 -2.80 10.73
C GLN A 9 9.97 -2.93 10.66
N LYS A 10 9.30 -2.90 11.83
CA LYS A 10 7.83 -3.02 11.94
C LYS A 10 7.16 -1.68 12.22
N GLU A 11 7.89 -0.71 12.77
CA GLU A 11 7.34 0.59 13.11
C GLU A 11 7.28 1.49 11.86
N PRO A 12 6.17 2.25 11.69
CA PRO A 12 6.10 3.26 10.65
C PRO A 12 7.25 4.27 10.76
N LEU A 13 7.81 4.65 9.63
CA LEU A 13 8.83 5.70 9.55
C LEU A 13 8.14 6.99 9.10
N GLU A 14 8.08 7.97 10.00
CA GLU A 14 7.71 9.33 9.66
C GLU A 14 8.88 10.00 8.92
N CYS A 15 8.62 10.60 7.77
CA CYS A 15 9.65 11.23 6.93
C CYS A 15 9.53 12.76 7.02
N HIS A 16 8.69 13.36 6.17
CA HIS A 16 8.52 14.81 6.12
C HIS A 16 7.05 15.19 6.29
N ASP A 17 6.79 16.21 7.11
CA ASP A 17 5.48 16.81 7.36
C ASP A 17 5.15 17.94 6.37
N LYS A 18 6.16 18.49 5.71
CA LYS A 18 6.07 19.54 4.68
C LYS A 18 7.13 19.33 3.62
N CYS A 19 7.10 20.13 2.56
CA CYS A 19 8.11 20.05 1.51
C CYS A 19 9.52 20.32 2.10
N PRO A 20 10.48 19.38 1.97
CA PRO A 20 11.82 19.56 2.52
C PRO A 20 12.64 20.65 1.79
N GLU A 21 12.25 20.98 0.56
CA GLU A 21 13.00 21.93 -0.28
C GLU A 21 12.60 23.39 -0.04
N CYS A 22 11.32 23.66 0.19
CA CYS A 22 10.80 25.03 0.31
C CYS A 22 9.94 25.28 1.56
N GLY A 23 9.69 24.26 2.37
CA GLY A 23 8.89 24.37 3.60
C GLY A 23 7.39 24.51 3.38
N SER A 24 6.89 24.45 2.14
CA SER A 24 5.45 24.55 1.87
C SER A 24 4.67 23.35 2.44
N GLU A 25 3.50 23.65 3.00
CA GLU A 25 2.53 22.66 3.48
C GLU A 25 1.56 22.22 2.37
N ARG A 26 1.58 22.91 1.22
CA ARG A 26 0.68 22.65 0.11
C ARG A 26 1.08 21.39 -0.65
N GLY A 27 0.18 20.42 -0.73
CA GLY A 27 0.40 19.12 -1.37
C GLY A 27 -0.60 18.83 -2.49
N LEU A 28 -0.13 18.71 -3.73
CA LEU A 28 -0.99 18.55 -4.90
C LEU A 28 -1.72 17.21 -4.93
N VAL A 29 -1.07 16.14 -4.46
CA VAL A 29 -1.73 14.82 -4.40
C VAL A 29 -2.79 14.84 -3.32
N SER A 30 -2.48 15.44 -2.17
CA SER A 30 -3.45 15.64 -1.09
C SER A 30 -4.68 16.42 -1.54
N GLU A 31 -4.48 17.53 -2.25
CA GLU A 31 -5.56 18.34 -2.82
C GLU A 31 -6.42 17.51 -3.80
N TYR A 32 -5.78 16.78 -4.72
CA TYR A 32 -6.49 15.99 -5.70
C TYR A 32 -7.26 14.82 -5.08
N VAL A 33 -6.69 14.12 -4.11
CA VAL A 33 -7.39 13.03 -3.39
C VAL A 33 -8.58 13.58 -2.60
N ALA A 34 -8.44 14.75 -1.98
CA ALA A 34 -9.56 15.41 -1.30
C ALA A 34 -10.70 15.72 -2.28
N GLU A 35 -10.38 16.28 -3.45
CA GLU A 35 -11.36 16.55 -4.51
C GLU A 35 -12.09 15.27 -4.95
N LEU A 36 -11.35 14.18 -5.21
CA LEU A 36 -11.96 12.91 -5.61
C LEU A 36 -12.87 12.31 -4.52
N LYS A 37 -12.55 12.53 -3.24
CA LYS A 37 -13.39 12.11 -2.11
C LYS A 37 -14.65 12.96 -2.00
N GLU A 38 -14.54 14.27 -2.17
CA GLU A 38 -15.68 15.20 -2.17
C GLU A 38 -16.66 14.91 -3.31
N GLN A 39 -16.12 14.55 -4.48
CA GLN A 39 -16.91 14.13 -5.65
C GLN A 39 -17.52 12.73 -5.50
N GLY A 40 -17.13 11.96 -4.48
CA GLY A 40 -17.58 10.57 -4.29
C GLY A 40 -16.99 9.59 -5.31
N THR A 41 -15.96 9.99 -6.06
CA THR A 41 -15.28 9.14 -7.05
C THR A 41 -14.53 7.99 -6.39
N ILE A 42 -14.01 8.22 -5.18
CA ILE A 42 -13.32 7.22 -4.36
C ILE A 42 -13.90 7.18 -2.96
N SER A 43 -13.75 6.05 -2.28
CA SER A 43 -14.24 5.91 -0.90
C SER A 43 -13.41 6.72 0.09
N GLN A 44 -13.96 7.03 1.26
CA GLN A 44 -13.23 7.72 2.33
C GLN A 44 -12.00 6.92 2.79
N ASP A 45 -12.08 5.59 2.72
CA ASP A 45 -11.01 4.66 3.06
C ASP A 45 -9.97 4.49 1.93
N SER A 46 -10.28 4.98 0.73
CA SER A 46 -9.33 5.05 -0.37
C SER A 46 -8.29 6.12 -0.05
N PHE A 47 -7.00 5.77 -0.14
CA PHE A 47 -5.86 6.65 0.19
C PHE A 47 -5.87 7.16 1.65
N PRO A 48 -5.17 6.45 2.56
CA PRO A 48 -4.98 6.91 3.93
C PRO A 48 -4.21 8.22 3.94
N ALA A 49 -4.59 9.10 4.88
CA ALA A 49 -4.04 10.44 5.04
C ALA A 49 -4.20 11.38 3.81
N GLY A 50 -4.99 10.98 2.79
CA GLY A 50 -5.15 11.77 1.56
C GLY A 50 -3.95 11.70 0.61
N LEU A 51 -2.98 10.82 0.87
CA LEU A 51 -1.70 10.81 0.16
C LEU A 51 -1.67 9.83 -1.00
N GLY A 52 -0.72 10.05 -1.92
CA GLY A 52 -0.35 9.05 -2.89
C GLY A 52 0.18 7.80 -2.20
N VAL A 53 -0.15 6.63 -2.73
CA VAL A 53 0.22 5.34 -2.15
C VAL A 53 0.99 4.52 -3.17
N LEU A 54 2.18 4.06 -2.81
CA LEU A 54 2.92 3.02 -3.54
C LEU A 54 3.11 1.82 -2.61
N GLU A 55 2.54 0.66 -2.97
CA GLU A 55 2.71 -0.60 -2.24
C GLU A 55 3.75 -1.48 -2.93
N LEU A 56 4.77 -1.92 -2.18
CA LEU A 56 5.86 -2.75 -2.65
C LEU A 56 5.94 -4.02 -1.78
N PRO A 57 5.65 -5.22 -2.32
CA PRO A 57 5.93 -6.45 -1.60
C PRO A 57 7.45 -6.61 -1.43
N PHE A 58 7.90 -6.92 -0.22
CA PHE A 58 9.33 -7.17 0.04
C PHE A 58 9.51 -8.56 0.61
N MET A 59 9.54 -9.54 -0.29
CA MET A 59 9.80 -10.93 0.07
C MET A 59 10.78 -11.56 -0.89
N ASP A 60 11.48 -12.60 -0.43
CA ASP A 60 12.28 -13.44 -1.32
C ASP A 60 11.39 -13.94 -2.47
N VAL A 61 11.83 -13.71 -3.71
CA VAL A 61 11.12 -14.11 -4.93
C VAL A 61 10.77 -15.61 -4.91
N LYS A 62 11.60 -16.44 -4.24
CA LYS A 62 11.34 -17.88 -4.06
C LYS A 62 10.13 -18.18 -3.17
N LYS A 63 9.77 -17.28 -2.25
CA LYS A 63 8.58 -17.40 -1.40
C LYS A 63 7.32 -16.90 -2.12
N LEU A 64 7.48 -16.11 -3.18
CA LEU A 64 6.40 -15.52 -3.97
C LEU A 64 5.69 -16.59 -4.81
N THR A 65 6.42 -17.57 -5.36
CA THR A 65 5.85 -18.76 -6.03
C THR A 65 5.07 -19.65 -5.06
N ALA A 66 5.46 -19.72 -3.78
CA ALA A 66 4.71 -20.48 -2.77
C ALA A 66 3.37 -19.84 -2.38
N LEU A 67 3.16 -18.55 -2.67
CA LEU A 67 1.86 -17.87 -2.50
C LEU A 67 0.83 -18.28 -3.56
N GLN A 68 1.26 -18.91 -4.66
CA GLN A 68 0.37 -19.30 -5.75
C GLN A 68 -0.31 -20.66 -5.53
N LEU A 69 -0.02 -21.33 -4.40
CA LEU A 69 -0.62 -22.62 -4.07
C LEU A 69 -2.10 -22.45 -3.66
N PRO A 70 -3.04 -23.16 -4.32
CA PRO A 70 -4.46 -23.08 -4.00
C PRO A 70 -4.73 -23.42 -2.53
N GLY A 71 -5.64 -22.68 -1.90
CA GLY A 71 -6.18 -23.02 -0.57
C GLY A 71 -5.36 -22.56 0.63
N THR A 72 -4.23 -21.86 0.47
CA THR A 72 -3.49 -21.31 1.61
C THR A 72 -3.44 -19.78 1.56
N ILE A 73 -4.17 -19.10 2.45
CA ILE A 73 -4.00 -17.65 2.67
C ILE A 73 -2.68 -17.46 3.41
N ARG A 74 -1.65 -16.97 2.71
CA ARG A 74 -0.36 -16.66 3.33
C ARG A 74 -0.16 -15.15 3.41
N PRO A 75 0.02 -14.58 4.62
CA PRO A 75 0.37 -13.19 4.74
C PRO A 75 1.77 -12.95 4.18
N PHE A 76 1.95 -11.87 3.44
CA PHE A 76 3.23 -11.43 2.92
C PHE A 76 3.50 -9.98 3.34
N PRO A 77 4.76 -9.64 3.64
CA PRO A 77 5.13 -8.28 4.03
C PRO A 77 5.04 -7.33 2.83
N VAL A 78 4.48 -6.15 3.09
CA VAL A 78 4.34 -5.05 2.13
C VAL A 78 4.82 -3.77 2.76
N MET A 79 5.66 -3.04 2.03
CA MET A 79 6.08 -1.69 2.35
C MET A 79 5.17 -0.72 1.60
N ARG A 80 4.56 0.21 2.32
CA ARG A 80 3.70 1.24 1.76
C ARG A 80 4.40 2.58 1.87
N VAL A 81 4.70 3.20 0.74
CA VAL A 81 5.27 4.54 0.68
C VAL A 81 4.12 5.52 0.48
N LEU A 82 3.90 6.40 1.46
CA LEU A 82 2.96 7.50 1.39
C LEU A 82 3.71 8.76 0.93
N TRP A 83 3.27 9.33 -0.18
CA TRP A 83 4.00 10.39 -0.87
C TRP A 83 3.07 11.52 -1.33
N ASP A 84 3.67 12.69 -1.56
CA ASP A 84 3.00 13.88 -2.08
C ASP A 84 3.93 14.64 -3.05
N VAL A 85 3.38 15.64 -3.73
CA VAL A 85 4.10 16.59 -4.58
C VAL A 85 3.83 18.00 -4.06
N CYS A 86 4.90 18.76 -3.83
CA CYS A 86 4.79 20.13 -3.34
C CYS A 86 4.03 21.02 -4.33
N GLY A 87 3.05 21.78 -3.85
CA GLY A 87 2.26 22.71 -4.66
C GLY A 87 2.98 23.97 -5.13
N GLU A 88 4.15 24.25 -4.56
CA GLU A 88 4.95 25.44 -4.91
C GLU A 88 6.14 25.11 -5.80
N CYS A 89 6.95 24.12 -5.42
CA CYS A 89 8.17 23.75 -6.14
C CYS A 89 8.06 22.46 -6.95
N PHE A 90 6.91 21.79 -6.93
CA PHE A 90 6.60 20.58 -7.71
C PHE A 90 7.54 19.38 -7.46
N LYS A 91 8.22 19.36 -6.31
CA LYS A 91 9.07 18.24 -5.91
C LYS A 91 8.26 17.17 -5.20
N LEU A 92 8.52 15.92 -5.58
CA LEU A 92 8.01 14.74 -4.88
C LEU A 92 8.73 14.58 -3.55
N TYR A 93 7.97 14.24 -2.50
CA TYR A 93 8.54 13.93 -1.20
C TYR A 93 7.73 12.83 -0.51
N VAL A 94 8.44 12.05 0.32
CA VAL A 94 7.83 10.98 1.12
C VAL A 94 7.37 11.57 2.44
N ARG A 95 6.12 11.30 2.80
CA ARG A 95 5.51 11.70 4.07
C ARG A 95 5.77 10.67 5.15
N ARG A 96 5.52 9.40 4.80
CA ARG A 96 5.57 8.28 5.74
C ARG A 96 5.80 6.98 4.99
N ILE A 97 6.49 6.05 5.63
CA ILE A 97 6.62 4.66 5.18
C ILE A 97 5.97 3.75 6.22
N GLU A 98 5.08 2.89 5.78
CA GLU A 98 4.40 1.91 6.63
C GLU A 98 4.82 0.49 6.25
N TYR A 99 4.95 -0.38 7.24
CA TYR A 99 5.19 -1.80 7.04
C TYR A 99 3.95 -2.55 7.46
N THR A 100 3.34 -3.28 6.54
CA THR A 100 2.10 -4.04 6.79
C THR A 100 2.22 -5.46 6.24
N GLN A 101 1.23 -6.29 6.53
CA GLN A 101 1.07 -7.60 5.92
C GLN A 101 -0.20 -7.59 5.09
N ARG A 102 -0.11 -8.08 3.84
CA ARG A 102 -1.26 -8.35 2.99
C ARG A 102 -1.46 -9.85 2.90
N ALA A 103 -2.71 -10.25 2.70
CA ALA A 103 -3.07 -11.64 2.45
C ALA A 103 -3.74 -11.70 1.08
N VAL A 104 -3.25 -12.56 0.19
CA VAL A 104 -3.96 -12.85 -1.06
C VAL A 104 -4.98 -13.95 -0.75
N MET A 105 -6.27 -13.63 -0.84
CA MET A 105 -7.27 -14.66 -1.07
C MET A 105 -7.29 -14.95 -2.56
N GLN A 106 -6.79 -16.12 -2.97
CA GLN A 106 -7.15 -16.65 -4.28
C GLN A 106 -8.64 -16.98 -4.21
N GLN A 107 -9.49 -16.18 -4.87
CA GLN A 107 -10.84 -16.65 -5.18
C GLN A 107 -10.69 -17.91 -6.05
N PRO A 108 -11.33 -19.04 -5.70
CA PRO A 108 -11.34 -20.19 -6.58
C PRO A 108 -11.92 -19.74 -7.92
N THR A 109 -11.15 -19.87 -8.99
CA THR A 109 -11.63 -19.64 -10.34
C THR A 109 -12.81 -20.59 -10.58
N ALA A 110 -13.91 -20.05 -11.10
CA ALA A 110 -15.17 -20.76 -11.32
C ALA A 110 -15.05 -22.02 -12.20
N SER A 111 -13.89 -22.26 -12.81
CA SER A 111 -13.57 -23.43 -13.63
C SER A 111 -13.47 -24.77 -12.86
N GLN A 112 -13.61 -24.80 -11.53
CA GLN A 112 -13.65 -26.05 -10.75
C GLN A 112 -15.06 -26.55 -10.38
N LEU A 113 -16.12 -25.81 -10.71
CA LEU A 113 -17.51 -26.19 -10.39
C LEU A 113 -18.17 -27.10 -11.44
N SER A 114 -17.51 -27.42 -12.54
CA SER A 114 -18.06 -28.24 -13.65
C SER A 114 -17.80 -29.76 -13.52
N HIS A 115 -17.39 -30.27 -12.37
CA HIS A 115 -17.14 -31.71 -12.16
C HIS A 115 -18.10 -32.40 -11.17
N LEU A 116 -19.18 -31.76 -10.74
CA LEU A 116 -20.26 -32.48 -10.05
C LEU A 116 -21.12 -33.23 -11.08
N PRO A 117 -21.21 -34.58 -11.01
CA PRO A 117 -22.13 -35.31 -11.87
C PRO A 117 -23.57 -34.93 -11.50
N PRO A 118 -24.48 -34.87 -12.49
CA PRO A 118 -25.89 -34.66 -12.20
C PRO A 118 -26.41 -35.84 -11.38
N GLY A 119 -27.06 -35.53 -10.25
CA GLY A 119 -27.91 -36.46 -9.51
C GLY A 119 -29.28 -36.61 -10.16
#